data_AF-A0A139MN69-F1
#
_entry.id   AF-A0A139MN69-F1
#
_cell.length_a   1.000
_cell.length_b   1.000
_cell.length_c   1.000
_cell.angle_alpha   90.00
_cell.angle_beta   90.00
_cell.angle_gamma   90.00
#
_symmetry.space_group_name_H-M   'P 1'
#
loop_
_entity.id
_entity.type
_entity.pdbx_description
1 polymer ?
#
loop_
_entity_poly.entity_id
_entity_poly.type
_entity_poly.pdbx_seq_one_letter_code
_entity_poly.pdbx_strand_id
1 'polypeptide(L)'
;MIDTMKNLIEKIKSSSFVKPFIGTKRWFQENVIKRKLVIFSVIFTAWISLLLGAFYSPQRQTYTDEQLKTKQTFENGTGEIKLTSQTYSPETGIIVLQFETKDSTSSVDRGIDTKRLKWNLYAKKKTSQTTMEIVPIVDNKISVIIRNVPKDFGAYAIDITNKTVSTSSIDIDVSSTSNDQKKPFKTKDKGDANVVQFYVTTQNSQLKKRKIRTVSREEFALSEIKEEKTFQESQIKKLNNSIKQLKASIEDDNSRKEGLLKEAEYLSGDDLEANQKDIATIDSNIETKNRSIETANQNIEKVQVKIKSLEKKETAIKDGTFEFSNPIETVEMK
;
A
#
# COMPACT_ATOMS: atom_id res chain seq x y z
N MET A 1 23.65 -7.80 75.91
CA MET A 1 23.54 -7.91 74.44
C MET A 1 22.29 -8.64 73.98
N ILE A 2 21.82 -9.66 74.72
CA ILE A 2 20.57 -10.39 74.42
C ILE A 2 19.32 -9.52 74.68
N ASP A 3 19.33 -8.71 75.75
CA ASP A 3 18.16 -7.89 76.13
C ASP A 3 17.93 -6.69 75.21
N THR A 4 19.00 -6.10 74.67
CA THR A 4 18.91 -5.06 73.64
C THR A 4 18.30 -5.59 72.34
N MET A 5 18.58 -6.85 71.99
CA MET A 5 18.02 -7.51 70.81
C MET A 5 16.53 -7.84 70.98
N LYS A 6 16.11 -8.28 72.18
CA LYS A 6 14.70 -8.50 72.52
C LYS A 6 13.87 -7.21 72.45
N ASN A 7 14.40 -6.12 73.01
CA ASN A 7 13.72 -4.82 72.96
C ASN A 7 13.56 -4.29 71.52
N LEU A 8 14.53 -4.56 70.64
CA LEU A 8 14.45 -4.18 69.23
C LEU A 8 13.37 -4.97 68.48
N ILE A 9 13.26 -6.28 68.76
CA ILE A 9 12.22 -7.15 68.20
C ILE A 9 10.82 -6.73 68.68
N GLU A 10 10.67 -6.36 69.96
CA GLU A 10 9.40 -5.84 70.49
C GLU A 10 9.00 -4.49 69.90
N LYS A 11 9.97 -3.60 69.64
CA LYS A 11 9.74 -2.30 69.01
C LYS A 11 9.33 -2.44 67.54
N ILE A 12 9.87 -3.43 66.83
CA ILE A 12 9.48 -3.75 65.45
C ILE A 12 8.07 -4.37 65.39
N LYS A 13 7.75 -5.29 66.31
CA LYS A 13 6.42 -5.92 66.41
C LYS A 13 5.31 -4.94 66.81
N SER A 14 5.63 -3.89 67.57
CA SER A 14 4.66 -2.88 68.01
C SER A 14 4.43 -1.74 66.99
N SER A 15 5.21 -1.70 65.90
CA SER A 15 5.09 -0.68 64.86
C SER A 15 3.77 -0.80 64.07
N SER A 16 3.17 0.37 63.74
CA SER A 16 1.89 0.45 63.02
C SER A 16 1.91 -0.24 61.65
N PHE A 17 3.08 -0.32 61.01
CA PHE A 17 3.28 -0.93 59.69
C PHE A 17 3.33 -2.47 59.72
N VAL A 18 3.74 -3.08 60.83
CA VAL A 18 3.90 -4.54 60.95
C VAL A 18 2.67 -5.21 61.56
N LYS A 19 1.86 -4.47 62.33
CA LYS A 19 0.56 -4.91 62.88
C LYS A 19 -0.38 -5.54 61.84
N PRO A 20 -0.63 -4.95 60.65
CA PRO A 20 -1.49 -5.58 59.64
C PRO A 20 -0.88 -6.90 59.13
N PHE A 21 0.44 -6.98 58.93
CA PHE A 21 1.12 -8.21 58.51
C PHE A 21 1.03 -9.34 59.54
N ILE A 22 1.15 -9.01 60.82
CA ILE A 22 0.99 -9.99 61.92
C ILE A 22 -0.47 -10.46 61.99
N GLY A 23 -1.44 -9.55 61.87
CA GLY A 23 -2.86 -9.89 61.84
C GLY A 23 -3.23 -10.79 60.66
N THR A 24 -2.76 -10.47 59.46
CA THR A 24 -2.94 -11.30 58.27
C THR A 24 -2.28 -12.67 58.42
N LYS A 25 -1.05 -12.73 58.95
CA LYS A 25 -0.35 -14.02 59.22
C LYS A 25 -1.12 -14.88 60.22
N ARG A 26 -1.61 -14.29 61.31
CA ARG A 26 -2.39 -14.98 62.33
C ARG A 26 -3.72 -15.50 61.76
N TRP A 27 -4.42 -14.67 60.99
CA TRP A 27 -5.65 -15.07 60.29
C TRP A 27 -5.42 -16.23 59.31
N PHE A 28 -4.31 -16.22 58.58
CA PHE A 28 -3.88 -17.32 57.70
C PHE A 28 -3.47 -18.59 58.46
N GLN A 29 -2.99 -18.48 59.70
CA GLN A 29 -2.69 -19.62 60.56
C GLN A 29 -3.97 -20.25 61.12
N GLU A 30 -4.93 -19.43 61.56
CA GLU A 30 -6.20 -19.87 62.13
C GLU A 30 -7.17 -20.43 61.07
N ASN A 31 -7.14 -19.91 59.84
CA ASN A 31 -8.06 -20.32 58.77
C ASN A 31 -7.34 -21.14 57.68
N VAL A 32 -6.99 -22.39 57.99
CA VAL A 32 -6.21 -23.27 57.09
C VAL A 32 -6.86 -23.47 55.71
N ILE A 33 -8.19 -23.60 55.65
CA ILE A 33 -8.93 -23.78 54.38
C ILE A 33 -8.90 -22.48 53.56
N LYS A 34 -9.18 -21.33 54.18
CA LYS A 34 -9.17 -20.02 53.49
C LYS A 34 -7.76 -19.65 53.01
N ARG A 35 -6.72 -20.03 53.76
CA ARG A 35 -5.32 -19.90 53.30
C ARG A 35 -5.08 -20.62 51.97
N LYS A 36 -5.47 -21.90 51.89
CA LYS A 36 -5.32 -22.69 50.67
C LYS A 36 -6.13 -22.07 49.52
N LEU A 37 -7.34 -21.58 49.79
CA LEU A 37 -8.19 -20.92 48.80
C LEU A 37 -7.58 -19.62 48.27
N VAL A 38 -7.05 -18.76 49.14
CA VAL A 38 -6.41 -17.50 48.72
C VAL A 38 -5.14 -17.78 47.92
N ILE A 39 -4.28 -18.71 48.36
CA ILE A 39 -3.08 -19.10 47.62
C ILE A 39 -3.47 -19.64 46.24
N PHE A 40 -4.47 -20.53 46.18
CA PHE A 40 -4.99 -21.05 44.92
C PHE A 40 -5.55 -19.94 44.03
N SER A 41 -6.31 -19.01 44.58
CA SER A 41 -6.88 -17.88 43.84
C SER A 41 -5.80 -16.98 43.24
N VAL A 42 -4.74 -16.68 43.99
CA VAL A 42 -3.58 -15.90 43.48
C VAL A 42 -2.84 -16.63 42.37
N ILE A 43 -2.63 -17.95 42.52
CA ILE A 43 -1.99 -18.76 41.46
C ILE A 43 -2.91 -18.81 40.23
N PHE A 44 -4.21 -18.98 40.43
CA PHE A 44 -5.20 -19.06 39.36
C PHE A 44 -5.33 -17.74 38.58
N THR A 45 -5.33 -16.60 39.28
CA THR A 45 -5.31 -15.29 38.61
C THR A 45 -4.00 -15.07 37.85
N ALA A 46 -2.85 -15.47 38.40
CA ALA A 46 -1.58 -15.43 37.66
C ALA A 46 -1.60 -16.31 36.40
N TRP A 47 -2.21 -17.51 36.47
CA TRP A 47 -2.41 -18.39 35.31
C TRP A 47 -3.32 -17.77 34.24
N ILE A 48 -4.46 -17.19 34.65
CA ILE A 48 -5.35 -16.47 33.71
C ILE A 48 -4.60 -15.30 33.07
N SER A 49 -3.81 -14.56 33.86
CA SER A 49 -3.01 -13.44 33.36
C SER A 49 -2.02 -13.87 32.29
N LEU A 50 -1.35 -15.01 32.49
CA LEU A 50 -0.44 -15.60 31.51
C LEU A 50 -1.17 -16.07 30.25
N LEU A 51 -2.34 -16.70 30.39
CA LEU A 51 -3.15 -17.15 29.25
C LEU A 51 -3.69 -15.97 28.42
N LEU A 52 -4.19 -14.92 29.09
CA LEU A 52 -4.60 -13.68 28.43
C LEU A 52 -3.41 -13.01 27.77
N GLY A 53 -2.25 -12.97 28.45
CA GLY A 53 -1.00 -12.47 27.88
C GLY A 53 -0.59 -13.22 26.62
N ALA A 54 -0.74 -14.54 26.58
CA ALA A 54 -0.47 -15.35 25.39
C ALA A 54 -1.50 -15.12 24.26
N PHE A 55 -2.78 -14.93 24.60
CA PHE A 55 -3.84 -14.66 23.62
C PHE A 55 -3.72 -13.27 22.98
N TYR A 56 -3.35 -12.26 23.76
CA TYR A 56 -3.14 -10.89 23.29
C TYR A 56 -1.71 -10.60 22.84
N SER A 57 -0.77 -11.54 23.02
CA SER A 57 0.59 -11.39 22.52
C SER A 57 0.55 -11.25 21.00
N PRO A 58 1.25 -10.26 20.41
CA PRO A 58 1.41 -10.16 18.97
C PRO A 58 1.93 -11.48 18.42
N GLN A 59 1.31 -12.01 17.37
CA GLN A 59 1.85 -13.18 16.68
C GLN A 59 3.28 -12.88 16.26
N ARG A 60 4.22 -13.80 16.55
CA ARG A 60 5.62 -13.66 16.12
C ARG A 60 5.64 -13.40 14.61
N GLN A 61 6.07 -12.20 14.21
CA GLN A 61 6.32 -11.89 12.81
C GLN A 61 7.56 -12.66 12.38
N THR A 62 7.37 -13.64 11.50
CA THR A 62 8.48 -14.44 10.95
C THR A 62 9.21 -13.73 9.80
N TYR A 63 8.64 -12.63 9.30
CA TYR A 63 9.18 -11.82 8.21
C TYR A 63 9.42 -10.39 8.68
N THR A 64 10.54 -9.82 8.25
CA THR A 64 10.88 -8.41 8.54
C THR A 64 10.02 -7.46 7.71
N ASP A 65 9.85 -6.22 8.18
CA ASP A 65 9.18 -5.17 7.40
C ASP A 65 9.83 -4.94 6.03
N GLU A 66 11.14 -5.21 5.91
CA GLU A 66 11.85 -5.14 4.64
C GLU A 66 11.42 -6.22 3.65
N GLN A 67 11.19 -7.44 4.13
CA GLN A 67 10.66 -8.54 3.32
C GLN A 67 9.19 -8.32 2.94
N LEU A 68 8.45 -7.56 3.75
CA LEU A 68 7.06 -7.18 3.46
C LEU A 68 6.94 -5.86 2.70
N LYS A 69 8.05 -5.31 2.17
CA LYS A 69 8.03 -4.11 1.33
C LYS A 69 7.10 -4.33 0.15
N THR A 70 6.11 -3.45 0.05
CA THR A 70 5.15 -3.43 -1.05
C THR A 70 5.61 -2.61 -2.24
N LYS A 71 6.73 -1.91 -2.16
CA LYS A 71 7.33 -1.20 -3.29
C LYS A 71 8.73 -1.74 -3.52
N GLN A 72 9.01 -2.15 -4.74
CA GLN A 72 10.31 -2.65 -5.18
C GLN A 72 10.74 -1.92 -6.46
N THR A 73 12.04 -1.70 -6.61
CA THR A 73 12.64 -1.10 -7.80
C THR A 73 13.54 -2.15 -8.44
N PHE A 74 13.49 -2.29 -9.77
CA PHE A 74 14.37 -3.21 -10.47
C PHE A 74 15.81 -2.66 -10.48
N GLU A 75 16.82 -3.47 -10.14
CA GLU A 75 18.19 -2.99 -9.94
C GLU A 75 18.82 -2.46 -11.25
N ASN A 76 18.33 -2.93 -12.40
CA ASN A 76 18.75 -2.45 -13.72
C ASN A 76 18.19 -1.07 -14.12
N GLY A 77 17.44 -0.40 -13.22
CA GLY A 77 16.88 0.93 -13.45
C GLY A 77 15.73 0.95 -14.48
N THR A 78 15.16 -0.20 -14.84
CA THR A 78 14.10 -0.28 -15.86
C THR A 78 12.72 0.11 -15.34
N GLY A 79 12.55 0.24 -14.04
CA GLY A 79 11.30 0.71 -13.46
C GLY A 79 11.08 0.32 -12.00
N GLU A 80 9.86 0.53 -11.54
CA GLU A 80 9.39 0.14 -10.22
C GLU A 80 8.06 -0.61 -10.31
N ILE A 81 7.82 -1.48 -9.33
CA ILE A 81 6.56 -2.19 -9.16
C ILE A 81 6.12 -2.12 -7.69
N LYS A 82 4.83 -1.87 -7.49
CA LYS A 82 4.22 -1.67 -6.18
C LYS A 82 3.00 -2.56 -6.01
N LEU A 83 2.99 -3.39 -4.97
CA LEU A 83 1.84 -4.14 -4.49
C LEU A 83 0.90 -3.21 -3.71
N THR A 84 -0.19 -2.77 -4.33
CA THR A 84 -1.12 -1.79 -3.76
C THR A 84 -2.22 -2.41 -2.91
N SER A 85 -2.61 -3.65 -3.20
CA SER A 85 -3.67 -4.34 -2.48
C SER A 85 -3.38 -5.83 -2.37
N GLN A 86 -3.72 -6.41 -1.22
CA GLN A 86 -3.63 -7.84 -0.94
C GLN A 86 -4.92 -8.28 -0.23
N THR A 87 -5.68 -9.16 -0.85
CA THR A 87 -6.93 -9.68 -0.26
C THR A 87 -6.94 -11.20 -0.33
N TYR A 88 -7.24 -11.85 0.79
CA TYR A 88 -7.39 -13.30 0.88
C TYR A 88 -8.82 -13.66 1.31
N SER A 89 -9.37 -14.69 0.66
CA SER A 89 -10.62 -15.31 1.06
C SER A 89 -10.39 -16.73 1.61
N PRO A 90 -10.46 -16.93 2.94
CA PRO A 90 -10.35 -18.26 3.53
C PRO A 90 -11.49 -19.22 3.14
N GLU A 91 -12.62 -18.68 2.70
CA GLU A 91 -13.80 -19.45 2.29
C GLU A 91 -13.61 -20.06 0.90
N THR A 92 -13.13 -19.27 -0.07
CA THR A 92 -12.99 -19.70 -1.46
C THR A 92 -11.56 -20.09 -1.83
N GLY A 93 -10.58 -19.86 -0.96
CA GLY A 93 -9.18 -20.17 -1.23
C GLY A 93 -8.59 -19.30 -2.34
N ILE A 94 -9.04 -18.05 -2.44
CA ILE A 94 -8.60 -17.10 -3.47
C ILE A 94 -7.80 -15.97 -2.81
N ILE A 95 -6.63 -15.67 -3.37
CA ILE A 95 -5.89 -14.43 -3.11
C ILE A 95 -6.00 -13.54 -4.35
N VAL A 96 -6.32 -12.27 -4.13
CA VAL A 96 -6.27 -11.22 -5.15
C VAL A 96 -5.20 -10.20 -4.75
N LEU A 97 -4.28 -9.94 -5.67
CA LEU A 97 -3.20 -8.97 -5.51
C LEU A 97 -3.34 -7.91 -6.60
N GLN A 98 -3.13 -6.64 -6.26
CA GLN A 98 -3.10 -5.56 -7.24
C GLN A 98 -1.70 -4.95 -7.26
N PHE A 99 -1.13 -4.86 -8.44
CA PHE A 99 0.18 -4.29 -8.69
C PHE A 99 0.07 -3.05 -9.56
N GLU A 100 0.85 -2.03 -9.23
CA GLU A 100 1.10 -0.86 -10.06
C GLU A 100 2.55 -0.86 -10.56
N THR A 101 2.77 -0.57 -11.83
CA THR A 101 4.11 -0.52 -12.44
C THR A 101 4.40 0.86 -13.00
N LYS A 102 5.68 1.24 -13.00
CA LYS A 102 6.15 2.45 -13.68
C LYS A 102 7.37 2.08 -14.51
N ASP A 103 7.28 2.31 -15.82
CA ASP A 103 8.40 2.15 -16.73
C ASP A 103 9.32 3.37 -16.62
N SER A 104 10.63 3.13 -16.45
CA SER A 104 11.64 4.18 -16.41
C SER A 104 12.51 4.24 -17.66
N THR A 105 12.25 3.35 -18.64
CA THR A 105 12.98 3.27 -19.91
C THR A 105 12.37 4.11 -21.03
N SER A 106 11.14 4.59 -20.83
CA SER A 106 10.40 5.39 -21.79
C SER A 106 10.09 6.77 -21.22
N SER A 107 10.13 7.80 -22.07
CA SER A 107 9.64 9.14 -21.74
C SER A 107 8.10 9.21 -21.69
N VAL A 108 7.42 8.14 -22.07
CA VAL A 108 5.96 8.04 -22.04
C VAL A 108 5.52 7.55 -20.66
N ASP A 109 4.65 8.31 -20.00
CA ASP A 109 4.06 7.97 -18.70
C ASP A 109 3.14 6.74 -18.82
N ARG A 110 3.75 5.55 -18.75
CA ARG A 110 3.11 4.24 -18.86
C ARG A 110 3.74 3.25 -17.86
N GLY A 111 3.01 2.19 -17.58
CA GLY A 111 3.55 1.05 -16.84
C GLY A 111 4.40 0.15 -17.73
N ILE A 112 5.09 -0.79 -17.08
CA ILE A 112 5.87 -1.83 -17.76
C ILE A 112 4.91 -2.78 -18.48
N ASP A 113 5.13 -3.02 -19.77
CA ASP A 113 4.36 -3.98 -20.56
C ASP A 113 4.35 -5.35 -19.87
N THR A 114 3.15 -5.89 -19.62
CA THR A 114 2.99 -7.17 -18.93
C THR A 114 3.60 -8.34 -19.69
N LYS A 115 3.75 -8.24 -21.02
CA LYS A 115 4.47 -9.23 -21.85
C LYS A 115 5.96 -9.29 -21.53
N ARG A 116 6.53 -8.19 -20.99
CA ARG A 116 7.93 -8.10 -20.55
C ARG A 116 8.12 -8.51 -19.10
N LEU A 117 7.06 -8.80 -18.36
CA LEU A 117 7.12 -9.29 -16.99
C LEU A 117 6.96 -10.81 -16.97
N LYS A 118 7.97 -11.52 -16.47
CA LYS A 118 7.87 -12.96 -16.18
C LYS A 118 7.57 -13.13 -14.70
N TRP A 119 6.56 -13.92 -14.39
CA TRP A 119 6.10 -14.15 -13.02
C TRP A 119 6.36 -15.60 -12.64
N ASN A 120 6.83 -15.83 -11.41
CA ASN A 120 6.94 -17.16 -10.83
C ASN A 120 6.29 -17.14 -9.44
N LEU A 121 5.52 -18.18 -9.13
CA LEU A 121 4.88 -18.33 -7.83
C LEU A 121 5.55 -19.46 -7.06
N TYR A 122 6.05 -19.14 -5.86
CA TYR A 122 6.65 -20.10 -4.95
C TYR A 122 5.80 -20.25 -3.69
N ALA A 123 5.68 -21.47 -3.21
CA ALA A 123 4.93 -21.80 -2.01
C ALA A 123 5.80 -22.58 -1.03
N LYS A 124 5.67 -22.27 0.27
CA LYS A 124 6.31 -23.08 1.32
C LYS A 124 5.71 -24.48 1.43
N LYS A 125 4.41 -24.61 1.18
CA LYS A 125 3.70 -25.88 1.09
C LYS A 125 3.12 -25.98 -0.31
N LYS A 126 3.70 -26.83 -1.16
CA LYS A 126 3.15 -27.05 -2.50
C LYS A 126 1.84 -27.83 -2.40
N THR A 127 0.78 -27.26 -2.96
CA THR A 127 -0.44 -27.99 -3.31
C THR A 127 -0.49 -28.07 -4.84
N SER A 128 -0.70 -29.26 -5.40
CA SER A 128 -0.66 -29.50 -6.85
C SER A 128 -1.74 -28.76 -7.65
N GLN A 129 -2.62 -28.01 -6.98
CA GLN A 129 -3.75 -27.30 -7.58
C GLN A 129 -3.62 -25.77 -7.48
N THR A 130 -2.64 -25.22 -6.75
CA THR A 130 -2.51 -23.75 -6.68
C THR A 130 -1.95 -23.21 -7.98
N THR A 131 -2.72 -22.31 -8.60
CA THR A 131 -2.39 -21.62 -9.84
C THR A 131 -2.45 -20.12 -9.66
N MET A 132 -1.67 -19.40 -10.47
CA MET A 132 -1.63 -17.94 -10.53
C MET A 132 -2.04 -17.45 -11.92
N GLU A 133 -2.99 -16.53 -11.98
CA GLU A 133 -3.50 -15.91 -13.20
C GLU A 133 -3.17 -14.42 -13.19
N ILE A 134 -2.62 -13.91 -14.29
CA ILE A 134 -2.24 -12.50 -14.43
C ILE A 134 -3.26 -11.80 -15.33
N VAL A 135 -3.82 -10.69 -14.86
CA VAL A 135 -4.87 -9.94 -15.56
C VAL A 135 -4.46 -8.47 -15.69
N PRO A 136 -4.00 -8.02 -16.87
CA PRO A 136 -3.65 -6.61 -17.07
C PRO A 136 -4.92 -5.75 -17.18
N ILE A 137 -5.11 -4.80 -16.26
CA ILE A 137 -6.32 -3.96 -16.21
C ILE A 137 -6.13 -2.71 -17.06
N VAL A 138 -5.11 -1.90 -16.76
CA VAL A 138 -4.64 -0.77 -17.57
C VAL A 138 -3.13 -0.84 -17.70
N ASP A 139 -2.52 0.02 -18.51
CA ASP A 139 -1.08 0.01 -18.83
C ASP A 139 -0.17 -0.10 -17.59
N ASN A 140 -0.58 0.49 -16.47
CA ASN A 140 0.18 0.49 -15.23
C ASN A 140 -0.44 -0.31 -14.08
N LYS A 141 -1.58 -0.99 -14.27
CA LYS A 141 -2.25 -1.78 -13.21
C LYS A 141 -2.46 -3.23 -13.64
N ILE A 142 -2.05 -4.14 -12.78
CA ILE A 142 -2.10 -5.59 -13.01
C ILE A 142 -2.75 -6.24 -11.79
N SER A 143 -3.80 -7.02 -12.03
CA SER A 143 -4.41 -7.85 -10.99
C SER A 143 -3.92 -9.27 -11.13
N VAL A 144 -3.53 -9.90 -10.02
CA VAL A 144 -3.04 -11.28 -9.96
C VAL A 144 -3.96 -12.08 -9.05
N ILE A 145 -4.46 -13.19 -9.57
CA ILE A 145 -5.36 -14.11 -8.85
C ILE A 145 -4.58 -15.37 -8.53
N ILE A 146 -4.53 -15.77 -7.27
CA ILE A 146 -3.99 -17.07 -6.86
C ILE A 146 -5.17 -17.92 -6.38
N ARG A 147 -5.39 -19.07 -7.02
CA ARG A 147 -6.51 -19.97 -6.75
C ARG A 147 -6.06 -21.19 -5.96
N ASN A 148 -7.02 -21.86 -5.32
CA ASN A 148 -6.80 -23.10 -4.54
C ASN A 148 -5.76 -22.92 -3.42
N VAL A 149 -5.82 -21.78 -2.72
CA VAL A 149 -4.95 -21.44 -1.60
C VAL A 149 -5.49 -22.05 -0.30
N PRO A 150 -4.73 -22.93 0.38
CA PRO A 150 -5.15 -23.54 1.64
C PRO A 150 -5.20 -22.50 2.78
N LYS A 151 -5.99 -22.77 3.83
CA LYS A 151 -6.15 -21.86 4.98
C LYS A 151 -4.85 -21.60 5.74
N ASP A 152 -3.91 -22.54 5.69
CA ASP A 152 -2.63 -22.54 6.40
C ASP A 152 -1.43 -22.44 5.44
N PHE A 153 -1.59 -21.75 4.30
CA PHE A 153 -0.57 -21.66 3.25
C PHE A 153 0.79 -21.08 3.70
N GLY A 154 0.86 -20.46 4.88
CA GLY A 154 2.09 -19.94 5.47
C GLY A 154 2.57 -18.68 4.77
N ALA A 155 3.24 -18.86 3.62
CA ALA A 155 3.67 -17.77 2.76
C ALA A 155 3.78 -18.23 1.29
N TYR A 156 3.42 -17.32 0.39
CA TYR A 156 3.80 -17.35 -1.01
C TYR A 156 4.85 -16.28 -1.28
N ALA A 157 5.81 -16.59 -2.15
CA ALA A 157 6.70 -15.59 -2.74
C ALA A 157 6.40 -15.49 -4.23
N ILE A 158 6.37 -14.27 -4.73
CA ILE A 158 6.11 -13.98 -6.13
C ILE A 158 7.33 -13.27 -6.67
N ASP A 159 8.03 -13.94 -7.57
CA ASP A 159 9.15 -13.34 -8.28
C ASP A 159 8.63 -12.73 -9.58
N ILE A 160 9.05 -11.50 -9.82
CA ILE A 160 8.70 -10.75 -11.02
C ILE A 160 10.01 -10.35 -11.67
N THR A 161 10.30 -10.94 -12.83
CA THR A 161 11.47 -10.60 -13.63
C THR A 161 11.08 -9.58 -14.70
N ASN A 162 11.72 -8.41 -14.72
CA ASN A 162 11.56 -7.45 -15.80
C ASN A 162 12.53 -7.74 -16.94
N LYS A 163 12.00 -8.08 -18.12
CA LYS A 163 12.77 -8.33 -19.34
C LYS A 163 12.96 -7.08 -20.23
N THR A 164 12.54 -5.92 -19.75
CA THR A 164 12.77 -4.66 -20.47
C THR A 164 14.27 -4.42 -20.61
N VAL A 165 14.71 -4.11 -21.83
CA VAL A 165 16.11 -3.81 -22.12
C VAL A 165 16.43 -2.42 -21.58
N SER A 166 17.46 -2.31 -20.76
CA SER A 166 17.97 -1.02 -20.30
C SER A 166 18.83 -0.39 -21.40
N THR A 167 18.59 0.87 -21.74
CA THR A 167 19.41 1.56 -22.75
C THR A 167 20.79 1.93 -22.21
N SER A 168 20.96 2.03 -20.90
CA SER A 168 22.25 2.29 -20.25
C SER A 168 23.21 1.09 -20.29
N SER A 169 22.73 -0.10 -20.66
CA SER A 169 23.56 -1.30 -20.84
C SER A 169 23.93 -1.57 -22.30
N ILE A 170 23.53 -0.71 -23.25
CA ILE A 170 23.87 -0.86 -24.67
C ILE A 170 25.23 -0.19 -24.93
N ASP A 171 26.26 -1.01 -25.09
CA ASP A 171 27.62 -0.62 -25.46
C ASP A 171 27.70 -0.42 -26.99
N ILE A 172 27.66 0.83 -27.45
CA ILE A 172 27.76 1.21 -28.88
C ILE A 172 29.20 1.60 -29.23
N ASP A 173 30.10 1.62 -28.25
CA ASP A 173 31.48 2.04 -28.47
C ASP A 173 32.27 0.94 -29.21
N VAL A 174 32.79 1.31 -30.40
CA VAL A 174 33.78 0.50 -31.10
C VAL A 174 35.11 0.70 -30.38
N SER A 175 35.66 -0.37 -29.82
CA SER A 175 36.96 -0.32 -29.13
C SER A 175 38.06 0.09 -30.12
N SER A 176 38.38 1.38 -30.16
CA SER A 176 39.52 1.89 -30.90
C SER A 176 40.74 1.84 -29.99
N THR A 177 41.67 0.97 -30.38
CA THR A 177 43.07 0.86 -29.94
C THR A 177 43.37 0.37 -28.52
N SER A 178 44.37 -0.52 -28.50
CA SER A 178 45.04 -1.12 -27.36
C SER A 178 45.75 -0.06 -26.51
N ASN A 179 45.05 0.55 -25.56
CA ASN A 179 45.72 1.18 -24.44
C ASN A 179 44.88 1.08 -23.17
N ASP A 180 45.51 0.57 -22.12
CA ASP A 180 44.95 0.27 -20.80
C ASP A 180 44.45 1.54 -20.09
N GLN A 181 43.24 1.98 -20.42
CA GLN A 181 42.43 2.80 -19.53
C GLN A 181 41.37 1.92 -18.88
N LYS A 182 41.41 1.89 -17.55
CA LYS A 182 40.55 1.08 -16.68
C LYS A 182 39.09 1.17 -17.14
N LYS A 183 38.63 0.09 -17.76
CA LYS A 183 37.22 -0.16 -18.06
C LYS A 183 36.42 0.09 -16.77
N PRO A 184 35.34 0.89 -16.78
CA PRO A 184 34.35 0.80 -15.73
C PRO A 184 33.90 -0.66 -15.69
N PHE A 185 33.97 -1.24 -14.49
CA PHE A 185 33.71 -2.64 -14.24
C PHE A 185 32.38 -3.02 -14.91
N LYS A 186 32.43 -3.89 -15.92
CA LYS A 186 31.24 -4.56 -16.44
C LYS A 186 30.69 -5.36 -15.27
N THR A 187 29.64 -4.88 -14.62
CA THR A 187 28.78 -5.75 -13.84
C THR A 187 28.18 -6.70 -14.87
N LYS A 188 28.72 -7.92 -14.95
CA LYS A 188 28.04 -9.03 -15.61
C LYS A 188 26.57 -8.96 -15.21
N ASP A 189 25.67 -9.07 -16.17
CA ASP A 189 24.26 -9.39 -15.94
C ASP A 189 24.23 -10.59 -14.97
N LYS A 190 24.10 -10.31 -13.68
CA LYS A 190 23.66 -11.30 -12.72
C LYS A 190 22.19 -11.45 -13.07
N GLY A 191 21.79 -12.63 -13.53
CA GLY A 191 20.40 -12.92 -13.90
C GLY A 191 19.37 -12.58 -12.79
N ASP A 192 19.84 -12.33 -11.57
CA ASP A 192 19.04 -11.95 -10.40
C ASP A 192 18.76 -10.43 -10.27
N ALA A 193 19.53 -9.55 -10.92
CA ALA A 193 19.38 -8.08 -10.76
C ALA A 193 18.04 -7.53 -11.31
N ASN A 194 17.38 -8.30 -12.18
CA ASN A 194 16.11 -7.92 -12.80
C ASN A 194 14.90 -8.57 -12.12
N VAL A 195 15.11 -9.24 -10.98
CA VAL A 195 14.07 -9.95 -10.25
C VAL A 195 13.75 -9.20 -8.98
N VAL A 196 12.46 -8.93 -8.76
CA VAL A 196 11.96 -8.47 -7.47
C VAL A 196 11.02 -9.50 -6.88
N GLN A 197 11.01 -9.60 -5.56
CA GLN A 197 10.22 -10.60 -4.85
C GLN A 197 9.22 -9.95 -3.91
N PHE A 198 7.99 -10.47 -3.92
CA PHE A 198 6.91 -10.06 -3.01
C PHE A 198 6.44 -11.25 -2.17
N TYR A 199 6.34 -11.05 -0.87
CA TYR A 199 5.81 -12.06 0.05
C TYR A 199 4.35 -11.79 0.41
N VAL A 200 3.51 -12.81 0.23
CA VAL A 200 2.12 -12.82 0.68
C VAL A 200 2.01 -13.84 1.80
N THR A 201 1.59 -13.40 2.99
CA THR A 201 1.50 -14.26 4.17
C THR A 201 0.34 -13.87 5.06
N THR A 202 -0.25 -14.85 5.75
CA THR A 202 -1.32 -14.63 6.73
C THR A 202 -0.88 -13.80 7.94
N GLN A 203 0.43 -13.67 8.16
CA GLN A 203 1.02 -12.84 9.20
C GLN A 203 1.15 -11.36 8.79
N ASN A 204 0.93 -11.03 7.51
CA ASN A 204 1.01 -9.64 7.04
C ASN A 204 -0.27 -8.89 7.42
N SER A 205 -0.14 -7.80 8.18
CA SER A 205 -1.26 -6.94 8.58
C SER A 205 -1.94 -6.26 7.38
N GLN A 206 -1.24 -6.13 6.25
CA GLN A 206 -1.79 -5.56 5.02
C GLN A 206 -2.67 -6.55 4.24
N LEU A 207 -2.63 -7.85 4.56
CA LEU A 207 -3.48 -8.86 3.93
C LEU A 207 -4.90 -8.77 4.48
N LYS A 208 -5.82 -8.22 3.69
CA LYS A 208 -7.23 -8.09 4.07
C LYS A 208 -7.95 -9.43 3.92
N LYS A 209 -8.69 -9.85 4.94
CA LYS A 209 -9.54 -11.05 4.87
C LYS A 209 -10.96 -10.65 4.47
N ARG A 210 -11.40 -11.07 3.28
CA ARG A 210 -12.75 -10.78 2.76
C ARG A 210 -13.28 -11.96 1.96
N LYS A 211 -14.61 -12.07 1.84
CA LYS A 211 -15.22 -13.03 0.92
C LYS A 211 -14.99 -12.59 -0.52
N ILE A 212 -14.35 -13.43 -1.32
CA ILE A 212 -14.16 -13.23 -2.76
C ILE A 212 -14.98 -14.29 -3.47
N ARG A 213 -15.84 -13.88 -4.41
CA ARG A 213 -16.65 -14.83 -5.19
C ARG A 213 -15.73 -15.64 -6.11
N THR A 214 -15.99 -16.94 -6.20
CA THR A 214 -15.33 -17.78 -7.19
C THR A 214 -15.94 -17.48 -8.55
N VAL A 215 -15.20 -16.74 -9.36
CA VAL A 215 -15.58 -16.35 -10.74
C VAL A 215 -14.51 -16.84 -11.71
N SER A 216 -14.88 -16.94 -12.99
CA SER A 216 -13.90 -17.22 -14.05
C SER A 216 -12.87 -16.08 -14.14
N ARG A 217 -11.76 -16.32 -14.87
CA ARG A 217 -10.76 -15.27 -15.07
C ARG A 217 -11.31 -14.11 -15.89
N GLU A 218 -12.13 -14.42 -16.88
CA GLU A 218 -12.82 -13.47 -17.75
C GLU A 218 -13.79 -12.63 -16.93
N GLU A 219 -14.63 -13.25 -16.12
CA GLU A 219 -15.56 -12.56 -15.22
C GLU A 219 -14.82 -11.67 -14.21
N PHE A 220 -13.72 -12.16 -13.65
CA PHE A 220 -12.86 -11.36 -12.78
C PHE A 220 -12.29 -10.15 -13.52
N ALA A 221 -11.71 -10.35 -14.71
CA ALA A 221 -11.16 -9.28 -15.53
C ALA A 221 -12.21 -8.21 -15.86
N LEU A 222 -13.42 -8.64 -16.21
CA LEU A 222 -14.55 -7.73 -16.46
C LEU A 222 -14.95 -6.95 -15.20
N SER A 223 -14.92 -7.58 -14.03
CA SER A 223 -15.21 -6.89 -12.77
C SER A 223 -14.17 -5.82 -12.44
N GLU A 224 -12.88 -6.13 -12.56
CA GLU A 224 -11.79 -5.17 -12.31
C GLU A 224 -11.80 -4.03 -13.34
N ILE A 225 -12.08 -4.31 -14.61
CA ILE A 225 -12.27 -3.28 -15.65
C ILE A 225 -13.44 -2.36 -15.30
N LYS A 226 -14.56 -2.91 -14.81
CA LYS A 226 -15.73 -2.12 -14.40
C LYS A 226 -15.42 -1.24 -13.18
N GLU A 227 -14.72 -1.77 -12.20
CA GLU A 227 -14.27 -0.99 -11.04
C GLU A 227 -13.34 0.15 -11.47
N GLU A 228 -12.37 -0.13 -12.36
CA GLU A 228 -11.48 0.90 -12.89
C GLU A 228 -12.24 1.95 -13.70
N LYS A 229 -13.19 1.57 -14.57
CA LYS A 229 -14.05 2.53 -15.30
C LYS A 229 -14.81 3.45 -14.35
N THR A 230 -15.43 2.87 -13.32
CA THR A 230 -16.17 3.63 -12.29
C THR A 230 -15.24 4.62 -11.58
N PHE A 231 -14.02 4.20 -11.25
CA PHE A 231 -13.01 5.07 -10.67
C PHE A 231 -12.65 6.23 -11.62
N GLN A 232 -12.38 5.96 -12.89
CA GLN A 232 -12.06 6.99 -13.90
C GLN A 232 -13.22 7.98 -14.10
N GLU A 233 -14.47 7.51 -14.18
CA GLU A 233 -15.68 8.35 -14.25
C GLU A 233 -15.82 9.26 -13.02
N SER A 234 -15.50 8.75 -11.83
CA SER A 234 -15.49 9.55 -10.59
C SER A 234 -14.46 10.68 -10.64
N GLN A 235 -13.29 10.46 -11.27
CA GLN A 235 -12.28 11.50 -11.46
C GLN A 235 -12.79 12.60 -12.40
N ILE A 236 -13.46 12.24 -13.51
CA ILE A 236 -14.09 13.22 -14.41
C ILE A 236 -15.13 14.06 -13.65
N LYS A 237 -15.98 13.41 -12.83
CA LYS A 237 -16.98 14.13 -12.02
C LYS A 237 -16.33 15.12 -11.06
N LYS A 238 -15.23 14.73 -10.40
CA LYS A 238 -14.46 15.61 -9.51
C LYS A 238 -13.88 16.81 -10.27
N LEU A 239 -13.26 16.59 -11.42
CA LEU A 239 -12.69 17.66 -12.26
C LEU A 239 -13.76 18.64 -12.74
N ASN A 240 -14.91 18.14 -13.21
CA ASN A 240 -16.04 18.98 -13.61
C ASN A 240 -16.59 19.83 -12.45
N ASN A 241 -16.65 19.27 -11.24
CA ASN A 241 -17.07 20.04 -10.07
C ASN A 241 -16.07 21.15 -9.73
N SER A 242 -14.76 20.86 -9.81
CA SER A 242 -13.71 21.87 -9.64
C SER A 242 -13.80 22.98 -10.70
N ILE A 243 -14.01 22.63 -11.97
CA ILE A 243 -14.22 23.61 -13.05
C ILE A 243 -15.44 24.50 -12.75
N LYS A 244 -16.55 23.91 -12.29
CA LYS A 244 -17.76 24.68 -11.91
C LYS A 244 -17.46 25.70 -10.80
N GLN A 245 -16.72 25.29 -9.76
CA GLN A 245 -16.32 26.18 -8.67
C GLN A 245 -15.38 27.29 -9.14
N LEU A 246 -14.41 26.97 -10.02
CA LEU A 246 -13.51 27.98 -10.60
C LEU A 246 -14.27 29.00 -11.44
N LYS A 247 -15.23 28.55 -12.25
CA LYS A 247 -16.08 29.45 -13.05
C LYS A 247 -16.93 30.38 -12.18
N ALA A 248 -17.56 29.86 -11.13
CA ALA A 248 -18.31 30.69 -10.18
C ALA A 248 -17.39 31.72 -9.48
N SER A 249 -16.17 31.32 -9.12
CA SER A 249 -15.20 32.22 -8.51
C SER A 249 -14.66 33.28 -9.48
N ILE A 250 -14.59 33.00 -10.78
CA ILE A 250 -14.27 33.99 -11.82
C ILE A 250 -15.43 34.99 -11.98
N GLU A 251 -16.68 34.51 -11.94
CA GLU A 251 -17.85 35.39 -11.99
C GLU A 251 -17.87 36.39 -10.84
N ASP A 252 -17.62 35.93 -9.61
CA ASP A 252 -17.50 36.81 -8.44
C ASP A 252 -16.37 37.84 -8.60
N ASP A 253 -15.23 37.43 -9.15
CA ASP A 253 -14.09 38.33 -9.40
C ASP A 253 -14.40 39.37 -10.47
N ASN A 254 -15.08 38.98 -11.55
CA ASN A 254 -15.55 39.91 -12.57
C ASN A 254 -16.53 40.94 -11.98
N SER A 255 -17.47 40.51 -11.15
CA SER A 255 -18.41 41.40 -10.46
C SER A 255 -17.69 42.41 -9.55
N ARG A 256 -16.68 41.96 -8.79
CA ARG A 256 -15.82 42.86 -7.98
C ARG A 256 -15.05 43.84 -8.85
N LYS A 257 -14.46 43.37 -9.94
CA LYS A 257 -13.72 44.20 -10.89
C LYS A 257 -14.62 45.29 -11.48
N GLU A 258 -15.86 44.95 -11.88
CA GLU A 258 -16.82 45.93 -12.37
C GLU A 258 -17.15 47.00 -11.32
N GLY A 259 -17.25 46.62 -10.04
CA GLY A 259 -17.39 47.56 -8.93
C GLY A 259 -16.22 48.55 -8.82
N LEU A 260 -14.99 48.03 -8.80
CA LEU A 260 -13.76 48.85 -8.73
C LEU A 260 -13.58 49.74 -9.96
N LEU A 261 -13.98 49.28 -11.14
CA LEU A 261 -13.96 50.08 -12.37
C LEU A 261 -14.92 51.27 -12.30
N LYS A 262 -16.12 51.08 -11.71
CA LYS A 262 -17.08 52.18 -11.48
C LYS A 262 -16.60 53.15 -10.42
N GLU A 263 -15.98 52.65 -9.34
CA GLU A 263 -15.45 53.49 -8.27
C GLU A 263 -14.28 54.35 -8.78
N ALA A 264 -13.43 53.80 -9.64
CA ALA A 264 -12.30 54.51 -10.27
C ALA A 264 -12.69 55.84 -10.93
N GLU A 265 -13.93 55.99 -11.41
CA GLU A 265 -14.43 57.23 -12.03
C GLU A 265 -14.43 58.43 -11.06
N TYR A 266 -14.43 58.17 -9.75
CA TYR A 266 -14.51 59.18 -8.70
C TYR A 266 -13.22 59.32 -7.88
N LEU A 267 -12.22 58.48 -8.12
CA LEU A 267 -10.96 58.45 -7.36
C LEU A 267 -9.86 59.28 -8.05
N SER A 268 -8.90 59.75 -7.26
CA SER A 268 -7.71 60.46 -7.76
C SER A 268 -6.51 60.25 -6.85
N GLY A 269 -5.30 60.52 -7.36
CA GLY A 269 -4.06 60.38 -6.59
C GLY A 269 -3.85 58.94 -6.09
N ASP A 270 -3.40 58.81 -4.84
CA ASP A 270 -3.04 57.53 -4.23
C ASP A 270 -4.21 56.52 -4.20
N ASP A 271 -5.46 56.98 -4.02
CA ASP A 271 -6.64 56.11 -3.99
C ASP A 271 -6.91 55.46 -5.36
N LEU A 272 -6.69 56.22 -6.44
CA LEU A 272 -6.82 55.69 -7.81
C LEU A 272 -5.73 54.65 -8.11
N GLU A 273 -4.50 54.90 -7.65
CA GLU A 273 -3.38 53.96 -7.82
C GLU A 273 -3.63 52.65 -7.05
N ALA A 274 -4.11 52.73 -5.80
CA ALA A 274 -4.50 51.56 -5.01
C ALA A 274 -5.59 50.74 -5.69
N ASN A 275 -6.65 51.40 -6.18
CA ASN A 275 -7.75 50.74 -6.90
C ASN A 275 -7.29 50.04 -8.18
N GLN A 276 -6.39 50.66 -8.96
CA GLN A 276 -5.81 50.03 -10.15
C GLN A 276 -4.98 48.78 -9.81
N LYS A 277 -4.25 48.79 -8.69
CA LYS A 277 -3.50 47.63 -8.21
C LYS A 277 -4.42 46.48 -7.79
N ASP A 278 -5.56 46.78 -7.17
CA ASP A 278 -6.56 45.77 -6.81
C ASP A 278 -7.19 45.15 -8.06
N ILE A 279 -7.52 45.95 -9.08
CA ILE A 279 -7.99 45.45 -10.38
C ILE A 279 -6.94 44.53 -11.03
N ALA A 280 -5.67 44.94 -11.06
CA ALA A 280 -4.59 44.12 -11.62
C ALA A 280 -4.42 42.78 -10.87
N THR A 281 -4.61 42.80 -9.54
CA THR A 281 -4.59 41.59 -8.71
C THR A 281 -5.74 40.65 -9.06
N ILE A 282 -6.95 41.19 -9.26
CA ILE A 282 -8.12 40.42 -9.69
C ILE A 282 -7.87 39.79 -11.07
N ASP A 283 -7.31 40.54 -12.03
CA ASP A 283 -7.01 40.04 -13.37
C ASP A 283 -6.02 38.86 -13.33
N SER A 284 -4.95 38.97 -12.53
CA SER A 284 -4.00 37.88 -12.31
C SER A 284 -4.66 36.63 -11.68
N ASN A 285 -5.61 36.82 -10.77
CA ASN A 285 -6.36 35.73 -10.15
C ASN A 285 -7.27 35.02 -11.17
N ILE A 286 -7.98 35.78 -12.02
CA ILE A 286 -8.81 35.23 -13.09
C ILE A 286 -7.95 34.44 -14.07
N GLU A 287 -6.79 34.97 -14.49
CA GLU A 287 -5.88 34.26 -15.40
C GLU A 287 -5.41 32.92 -14.80
N THR A 288 -5.02 32.92 -13.53
CA THR A 288 -4.58 31.70 -12.83
C THR A 288 -5.69 30.65 -12.75
N LYS A 289 -6.94 31.08 -12.49
CA LYS A 289 -8.11 30.20 -12.48
C LYS A 289 -8.40 29.64 -13.87
N ASN A 290 -8.28 30.44 -14.93
CA ASN A 290 -8.44 29.99 -16.31
C ASN A 290 -7.40 28.92 -16.71
N ARG A 291 -6.12 29.12 -16.38
CA ARG A 291 -5.07 28.10 -16.60
C ARG A 291 -5.36 26.79 -15.85
N SER A 292 -5.94 26.89 -14.66
CA SER A 292 -6.36 25.73 -13.86
C SER A 292 -7.53 24.98 -14.52
N ILE A 293 -8.50 25.71 -15.11
CA ILE A 293 -9.60 25.13 -15.90
C ILE A 293 -9.05 24.41 -17.13
N GLU A 294 -8.12 25.01 -17.86
CA GLU A 294 -7.49 24.39 -19.03
C GLU A 294 -6.78 23.08 -18.66
N THR A 295 -5.98 23.09 -17.60
CA THR A 295 -5.31 21.89 -17.08
C THR A 295 -6.31 20.79 -16.69
N ALA A 296 -7.43 21.18 -16.06
CA ALA A 296 -8.49 20.24 -15.71
C ALA A 296 -9.15 19.62 -16.95
N ASN A 297 -9.41 20.40 -18.00
CA ASN A 297 -9.95 19.90 -19.27
C ASN A 297 -8.99 18.92 -19.96
N GLN A 298 -7.70 19.25 -20.05
CA GLN A 298 -6.68 18.34 -20.60
C GLN A 298 -6.61 17.02 -19.82
N ASN A 299 -6.78 17.07 -18.49
CA ASN A 299 -6.83 15.87 -17.66
C ASN A 299 -8.11 15.05 -17.91
N ILE A 300 -9.26 15.70 -18.12
CA ILE A 300 -10.51 15.02 -18.51
C ILE A 300 -10.32 14.27 -19.83
N GLU A 301 -9.72 14.89 -20.84
CA GLU A 301 -9.44 14.25 -22.13
C GLU A 301 -8.56 13.00 -21.97
N LYS A 302 -7.48 13.09 -21.18
CA LYS A 302 -6.62 11.94 -20.87
C LYS A 302 -7.41 10.80 -20.20
N VAL A 303 -8.29 11.12 -19.26
CA VAL A 303 -9.13 10.11 -18.57
C VAL A 303 -10.14 9.50 -19.53
N GLN A 304 -10.75 10.27 -20.42
CA GLN A 304 -11.66 9.76 -21.46
C GLN A 304 -10.98 8.78 -22.41
N VAL A 305 -9.73 9.06 -22.81
CA VAL A 305 -8.93 8.12 -23.62
C VAL A 305 -8.71 6.80 -22.87
N LYS A 306 -8.44 6.84 -21.56
CA LYS A 306 -8.30 5.64 -20.73
C LYS A 306 -9.60 4.84 -20.65
N ILE A 307 -10.75 5.50 -20.49
CA ILE A 307 -12.08 4.85 -20.49
C ILE A 307 -12.33 4.14 -21.82
N LYS A 308 -12.06 4.80 -22.96
CA LYS A 308 -12.20 4.18 -24.29
C LYS A 308 -11.31 2.96 -24.47
N SER A 309 -10.09 2.97 -23.93
CA SER A 309 -9.18 1.81 -23.94
C SER A 309 -9.74 0.64 -23.12
N LEU A 310 -10.28 0.94 -21.93
CA LEU A 310 -10.94 -0.04 -21.07
C LEU A 310 -12.17 -0.65 -21.75
N GLU A 311 -12.99 0.15 -22.43
CA GLU A 311 -14.14 -0.33 -23.21
C GLU A 311 -13.73 -1.28 -24.33
N LYS A 312 -12.69 -0.95 -25.09
CA LYS A 312 -12.15 -1.85 -26.12
C LYS A 312 -11.69 -3.17 -25.52
N LYS A 313 -11.02 -3.14 -24.36
CA LYS A 313 -10.58 -4.36 -23.66
C LYS A 313 -11.77 -5.16 -23.14
N GLU A 314 -12.79 -4.49 -22.60
CA GLU A 314 -14.04 -5.12 -22.15
C GLU A 314 -14.73 -5.87 -23.30
N THR A 315 -14.83 -5.25 -24.47
CA THR A 315 -15.36 -5.88 -25.69
C THR A 315 -14.51 -7.08 -26.10
N ALA A 316 -13.19 -6.93 -26.16
CA ALA A 316 -12.28 -8.01 -26.54
C ALA A 316 -12.34 -9.23 -25.59
N ILE A 317 -12.63 -9.01 -24.31
CA ILE A 317 -12.83 -10.12 -23.36
C ILE A 317 -14.18 -10.79 -23.59
N LYS A 318 -15.24 -10.01 -23.86
CA LYS A 318 -16.60 -10.52 -24.09
C LYS A 318 -16.72 -11.30 -25.40
N ASP A 319 -16.00 -10.90 -26.44
CA ASP A 319 -16.01 -11.56 -27.75
C ASP A 319 -14.96 -12.69 -27.87
N GLY A 320 -14.12 -12.87 -26.85
CA GLY A 320 -13.10 -13.92 -26.79
C GLY A 320 -11.83 -13.64 -27.59
N THR A 321 -11.65 -12.42 -28.12
CA THR A 321 -10.43 -12.03 -28.86
C THR A 321 -9.28 -11.62 -27.94
N PHE A 322 -9.54 -11.39 -26.65
CA PHE A 322 -8.53 -11.07 -25.67
C PHE A 322 -7.72 -12.31 -25.26
N GLU A 323 -6.44 -12.32 -25.60
CA GLU A 323 -5.52 -13.40 -25.22
C GLU A 323 -5.03 -13.26 -23.78
N PHE A 324 -5.50 -14.15 -22.92
CA PHE A 324 -5.02 -14.31 -21.57
C PHE A 324 -3.74 -15.15 -21.52
N SER A 325 -2.74 -14.74 -20.72
CA SER A 325 -1.53 -15.55 -20.49
C SER A 325 -1.86 -16.87 -19.79
N ASN A 326 -1.18 -17.97 -20.09
CA ASN A 326 -1.46 -19.24 -19.41
C ASN A 326 -1.32 -19.13 -17.87
N PRO A 327 -2.15 -19.85 -17.09
CA PRO A 327 -1.99 -19.92 -15.64
C PRO A 327 -0.58 -20.43 -15.27
N ILE A 328 -0.01 -19.85 -14.24
CA ILE A 328 1.32 -20.20 -13.74
C ILE A 328 1.15 -21.16 -12.57
N GLU A 329 1.82 -22.31 -12.65
CA GLU A 329 1.82 -23.30 -11.59
C GLU A 329 2.76 -22.92 -10.43
N THR A 330 2.43 -23.42 -9.24
CA THR A 330 3.25 -23.23 -8.05
C THR A 330 4.51 -24.09 -8.07
N VAL A 331 5.63 -23.47 -7.73
CA VAL A 331 6.92 -24.12 -7.47
C VAL A 331 7.14 -24.22 -5.96
N GLU A 332 7.74 -25.30 -5.49
CA GLU A 332 8.08 -25.45 -4.08
C GLU A 332 9.29 -24.57 -3.73
N MET A 333 9.19 -23.81 -2.63
CA MET A 333 10.35 -23.10 -2.08
C MET A 333 11.37 -24.11 -1.58
N LYS A 334 12.61 -24.03 -2.06
CA LYS A 334 13.72 -24.85 -1.58
C LYS A 334 14.29 -24.33 -0.28
#